data_AF-A0A7X0GTG4-F1
#
_entry.id   AF-A0A7X0GTG4-F1
#
_cell.length_a   1.000
_cell.length_b   1.000
_cell.length_c   1.000
_cell.angle_alpha   90.00
_cell.angle_beta   90.00
_cell.angle_gamma   90.00
#
_symmetry.space_group_name_H-M   'P 1'
#
loop_
_entity.id
_entity.type
_entity.pdbx_description
1 polymer ?
#
loop_
_entity_poly.entity_id
_entity_poly.type
_entity_poly.pdbx_seq_one_letter_code
_entity_poly.pdbx_strand_id
1 'polypeptide(L)'
;MRRLADREARVPALHEMPDPAAGTGSLVDALALAAHRALTNNRALTLARFELALEATRRPELRAFFDATGARFRDQLTALVTGMGSTDPARHTLSLTAWADGLMFSCVAGSSGADTPSLEEVRAGLRELLEGMLGG
;
A
#
# COMPACT_ATOMS: atom_id res chain seq x y z
N MET A 1 -4.88 -7.23 -22.61
CA MET A 1 -4.81 -8.21 -21.51
C MET A 1 -3.38 -8.66 -21.21
N ARG A 2 -2.65 -9.34 -22.12
CA ARG A 2 -1.24 -9.72 -21.91
C ARG A 2 -0.31 -8.54 -21.57
N ARG A 3 -0.47 -7.41 -22.29
CA ARG A 3 0.25 -6.15 -22.01
C ARG A 3 -0.04 -5.49 -20.65
N LEU A 4 -1.15 -5.83 -19.98
CA LEU A 4 -1.51 -5.28 -18.66
C LEU A 4 -0.86 -6.12 -17.54
N ALA A 5 -0.91 -7.45 -17.69
CA ALA A 5 -0.18 -8.37 -16.83
C ALA A 5 1.35 -8.16 -16.92
N ASP A 6 1.88 -7.89 -18.12
CA ASP A 6 3.31 -7.57 -18.31
C ASP A 6 3.72 -6.23 -17.67
N ARG A 7 2.77 -5.29 -17.50
CA ARG A 7 2.99 -4.01 -16.79
C ARG A 7 2.93 -4.21 -15.26
N GLU A 8 2.07 -5.09 -14.78
CA GLU A 8 2.05 -5.52 -13.37
C GLU A 8 3.31 -6.31 -13.00
N ALA A 9 3.84 -7.14 -13.90
CA ALA A 9 5.13 -7.82 -13.71
C ALA A 9 6.33 -6.86 -13.66
N ARG A 10 6.14 -5.60 -14.08
CA ARG A 10 7.09 -4.49 -13.96
C ARG A 10 6.80 -3.58 -12.77
N VAL A 11 5.76 -3.86 -11.98
CA VAL A 11 5.65 -3.29 -10.64
C VAL A 11 6.93 -3.74 -9.94
N PRO A 12 7.81 -2.81 -9.53
CA PRO A 12 8.90 -3.19 -8.66
C PRO A 12 8.23 -3.84 -7.46
N ALA A 13 8.36 -5.16 -7.35
CA ALA A 13 8.07 -5.86 -6.14
C ALA A 13 8.85 -5.09 -5.08
N LEU A 14 8.16 -4.31 -4.25
CA LEU A 14 8.13 -4.44 -2.80
C LEU A 14 9.49 -4.68 -2.08
N HIS A 15 10.60 -4.34 -2.74
CA HIS A 15 11.95 -4.70 -2.34
C HIS A 15 12.61 -3.62 -1.50
N GLU A 16 11.90 -2.53 -1.22
CA GLU A 16 12.32 -1.56 -0.22
C GLU A 16 11.26 -1.49 0.90
N MET A 17 10.74 -2.64 1.32
CA MET A 17 10.12 -2.72 2.63
C MET A 17 11.26 -2.72 3.67
N PRO A 18 11.29 -1.75 4.59
CA PRO A 18 12.31 -1.66 5.62
C PRO A 18 12.32 -2.93 6.46
N ASP A 19 13.48 -3.27 7.00
CA ASP A 19 13.59 -4.33 7.99
C ASP A 19 12.73 -3.96 9.22
N PRO A 20 11.72 -4.77 9.61
CA PRO A 20 10.92 -4.52 10.80
C PRO A 20 11.77 -4.47 12.09
N ALA A 21 13.00 -4.99 12.09
CA ALA A 21 13.94 -4.86 13.20
C ALA A 21 14.60 -3.47 13.31
N ALA A 22 14.44 -2.57 12.31
CA ALA A 22 15.05 -1.24 12.30
C ALA A 22 14.34 -0.21 13.21
N GLY A 23 13.28 -0.61 13.92
CA GLY A 23 12.50 0.22 14.84
C GLY A 23 11.38 1.02 14.16
N THR A 24 10.38 1.42 14.96
CA THR A 24 9.11 2.00 14.49
C THR A 24 9.29 3.29 13.68
N GLY A 25 10.25 4.14 14.03
CA GLY A 25 10.52 5.38 13.27
C GLY A 25 11.04 5.11 11.86
N SER A 26 12.02 4.21 11.71
CA SER A 26 12.57 3.81 10.41
C SER A 26 11.51 3.15 9.51
N LEU A 27 10.58 2.43 10.14
CA LEU A 27 9.49 1.73 9.49
C LEU A 27 8.45 2.69 8.90
N VAL A 28 8.05 3.69 9.68
CA VAL A 28 7.16 4.77 9.25
C VAL A 28 7.77 5.52 8.06
N ASP A 29 9.06 5.85 8.13
CA ASP A 29 9.73 6.59 7.06
C ASP A 29 9.74 5.84 5.73
N ALA A 30 10.00 4.53 5.76
CA ALA A 30 10.04 3.76 4.53
C ALA A 30 8.65 3.39 3.99
N LEU A 31 7.65 3.18 4.86
CA LEU A 31 6.25 3.07 4.42
C LEU A 31 5.76 4.37 3.77
N ALA A 32 6.07 5.53 4.38
CA ALA A 32 5.74 6.83 3.81
C ALA A 32 6.43 7.06 2.46
N LEU A 33 7.71 6.68 2.34
CA LEU A 33 8.45 6.77 1.08
C LEU A 33 7.85 5.86 -0.01
N ALA A 34 7.46 4.63 0.35
CA ALA A 34 6.83 3.70 -0.58
C ALA A 34 5.49 4.24 -1.09
N ALA A 35 4.64 4.74 -0.19
CA ALA A 35 3.36 5.37 -0.55
C ALA A 35 3.58 6.61 -1.44
N HIS A 36 4.50 7.51 -1.07
CA HIS A 36 4.80 8.69 -1.87
C HIS A 36 5.32 8.36 -3.28
N ARG A 37 6.16 7.33 -3.43
CA ARG A 37 6.61 6.85 -4.75
C ARG A 37 5.49 6.22 -5.57
N ALA A 38 4.54 5.55 -4.92
CA ALA A 38 3.33 5.03 -5.58
C ALA A 38 2.47 6.15 -6.18
N LEU A 39 2.43 7.31 -5.50
CA LEU A 39 1.69 8.50 -5.94
C LEU A 39 2.42 9.29 -7.04
N THR A 40 3.75 9.34 -7.00
CA THR A 40 4.59 10.16 -7.89
C THR A 40 5.19 9.34 -9.04
N ASN A 41 6.28 8.61 -8.77
CA ASN A 41 7.07 7.91 -9.79
C ASN A 41 6.33 6.72 -10.43
N ASN A 42 5.43 6.09 -9.67
CA ASN A 42 4.75 4.86 -10.06
C ASN A 42 3.25 5.07 -10.30
N ARG A 43 2.81 6.32 -10.53
CA ARG A 43 1.39 6.65 -10.71
C ARG A 43 0.67 5.77 -11.73
N ALA A 44 1.31 5.50 -12.87
CA ALA A 44 0.73 4.65 -13.93
C ALA A 44 0.59 3.17 -13.49
N LEU A 45 1.49 2.68 -12.64
CA LEU A 45 1.39 1.33 -12.07
C LEU A 45 0.27 1.26 -11.04
N THR A 46 0.13 2.28 -10.20
CA THR A 46 -0.96 2.41 -9.24
C THR A 46 -2.32 2.42 -9.94
N LEU A 47 -2.45 3.16 -11.06
CA LEU A 47 -3.66 3.14 -11.87
C LEU A 47 -3.95 1.75 -12.47
N ALA A 48 -2.93 1.10 -13.04
CA ALA A 48 -3.07 -0.25 -13.58
C ALA A 48 -3.49 -1.28 -12.52
N ARG A 49 -3.02 -1.13 -11.28
CA ARG A 49 -3.44 -1.97 -10.14
C ARG A 49 -4.93 -1.78 -9.83
N PHE A 50 -5.44 -0.55 -9.86
CA PHE A 50 -6.87 -0.29 -9.68
C PHE A 50 -7.71 -0.85 -10.83
N GLU A 51 -7.28 -0.68 -12.07
CA GLU A 51 -7.94 -1.30 -13.23
C GLU A 51 -7.99 -2.82 -13.11
N LEU A 52 -6.88 -3.45 -12.70
CA LEU A 52 -6.82 -4.90 -12.48
C LEU A 52 -7.73 -5.32 -11.32
N ALA A 53 -7.75 -4.59 -10.21
CA ALA A 53 -8.63 -4.88 -9.07
C ALA A 53 -10.10 -4.84 -9.49
N LEU A 54 -10.50 -3.83 -10.27
CA LEU A 54 -11.86 -3.73 -10.81
C LEU A 54 -12.18 -4.85 -11.79
N GLU A 55 -11.26 -5.21 -12.69
CA GLU A 55 -11.49 -6.29 -13.65
C GLU A 55 -11.52 -7.67 -12.99
N ALA A 56 -10.73 -7.88 -11.94
CA ALA A 56 -10.75 -9.10 -11.13
C ALA A 56 -12.11 -9.35 -10.47
N THR A 57 -12.93 -8.32 -10.24
CA THR A 57 -14.32 -8.50 -9.75
C THR A 57 -15.24 -9.20 -10.75
N ARG A 58 -14.87 -9.20 -12.04
CA ARG A 58 -15.65 -9.78 -13.15
C ARG A 58 -15.04 -11.05 -13.72
N ARG A 59 -13.77 -11.36 -13.38
CA ARG A 59 -13.02 -12.51 -13.92
C ARG A 59 -12.35 -13.31 -12.79
N PRO A 60 -12.92 -14.47 -12.41
CA PRO A 60 -12.37 -15.29 -11.34
C PRO A 60 -10.91 -15.70 -11.54
N GLU A 61 -10.45 -15.94 -12.78
CA GLU A 61 -9.04 -16.30 -13.01
C GLU A 61 -8.09 -15.14 -12.69
N LEU A 62 -8.50 -13.89 -12.97
CA LEU A 62 -7.73 -12.70 -12.58
C LEU A 62 -7.80 -12.45 -11.08
N ARG A 63 -8.90 -12.83 -10.42
CA ARG A 63 -9.03 -12.71 -8.97
C ARG A 63 -8.00 -13.55 -8.24
N ALA A 64 -7.81 -14.80 -8.63
CA ALA A 64 -6.81 -15.67 -8.04
C ALA A 64 -5.39 -15.10 -8.21
N PHE A 65 -5.07 -14.56 -9.39
CA PHE A 65 -3.79 -13.90 -9.65
C PHE A 65 -3.60 -12.66 -8.77
N PHE A 66 -4.58 -11.76 -8.74
CA PHE A 66 -4.53 -10.53 -7.93
C PHE A 66 -4.36 -10.83 -6.44
N ASP A 67 -5.11 -11.80 -5.91
CA ASP A 67 -5.05 -12.18 -4.51
C ASP A 67 -3.69 -12.79 -4.15
N ALA A 68 -3.10 -13.61 -5.03
CA ALA A 68 -1.77 -14.19 -4.85
C ALA A 68 -0.67 -13.13 -4.87
N THR A 69 -0.71 -12.19 -5.82
CA THR A 69 0.24 -11.07 -5.88
C THR A 69 0.15 -10.18 -4.63
N GLY A 70 -1.06 -9.99 -4.09
CA GLY A 70 -1.30 -9.23 -2.86
C GLY A 70 -0.96 -9.97 -1.56
N ALA A 71 -0.87 -11.31 -1.57
CA ALA A 71 -0.73 -12.10 -0.34
C ALA A 71 0.56 -11.80 0.41
N ARG A 72 1.70 -11.82 -0.29
CA ARG A 72 3.01 -11.53 0.32
C ARG A 72 3.06 -10.15 0.97
N PHE A 73 2.46 -9.15 0.33
CA PHE A 73 2.39 -7.79 0.90
C PHE A 73 1.57 -7.77 2.19
N ARG A 74 0.41 -8.43 2.22
CA ARG A 74 -0.42 -8.53 3.42
C ARG A 74 0.30 -9.27 4.55
N ASP A 75 1.01 -10.34 4.25
CA ASP A 75 1.79 -11.08 5.25
C ASP A 75 2.90 -10.21 5.86
N GLN A 76 3.60 -9.43 5.03
CA GLN A 76 4.62 -8.50 5.48
C GLN A 76 4.05 -7.36 6.33
N LEU A 77 2.93 -6.75 5.91
CA LEU A 77 2.23 -5.76 6.72
C LEU A 77 1.73 -6.34 8.05
N THR A 78 1.27 -7.59 8.05
CA THR A 78 0.83 -8.28 9.27
C THR A 78 1.99 -8.49 10.24
N ALA A 79 3.13 -8.97 9.75
CA ALA A 79 4.34 -9.12 10.56
C ALA A 79 4.82 -7.76 11.12
N LEU A 80 4.72 -6.72 10.29
CA LEU A 80 5.08 -5.35 10.65
C LEU A 80 4.20 -4.82 11.80
N VAL A 81 2.87 -4.84 11.67
CA VAL A 81 1.99 -4.37 12.75
C VAL A 81 2.09 -5.23 14.00
N THR A 82 2.37 -6.53 13.86
CA THR A 82 2.67 -7.43 14.99
C THR A 82 3.93 -6.98 15.73
N GLY A 83 5.01 -6.68 15.01
CA GLY A 83 6.26 -6.19 15.58
C GLY A 83 6.12 -4.83 16.29
N MET A 84 5.14 -4.02 15.87
CA MET A 84 4.80 -2.75 16.53
C MET A 84 3.91 -2.92 17.78
N GLY A 85 3.60 -4.16 18.21
CA GLY A 85 2.81 -4.42 19.42
C GLY A 85 1.29 -4.40 19.19
N SER A 86 0.84 -4.53 17.95
CA SER A 86 -0.58 -4.58 17.62
C SER A 86 -1.35 -5.64 18.41
N THR A 87 -2.44 -5.23 19.05
CA THR A 87 -3.39 -6.12 19.75
C THR A 87 -4.30 -6.93 18.82
N ASP A 88 -4.43 -6.52 17.56
CA ASP A 88 -5.17 -7.22 16.52
C ASP A 88 -4.50 -7.03 15.15
N PRO A 89 -3.44 -7.81 14.86
CA PRO A 89 -2.65 -7.64 13.63
C PRO A 89 -3.45 -7.77 12.34
N ALA A 90 -4.46 -8.63 12.31
CA ALA A 90 -5.29 -8.83 11.12
C ALA A 90 -6.13 -7.58 10.83
N ARG A 91 -6.82 -7.05 11.84
CA ARG A 91 -7.59 -5.81 11.72
C ARG A 91 -6.69 -4.64 11.36
N HIS A 92 -5.55 -4.49 12.02
CA HIS A 92 -4.64 -3.37 11.79
C HIS A 92 -4.00 -3.40 10.40
N THR A 93 -3.71 -4.59 9.86
CA THR A 93 -3.27 -4.74 8.48
C THR A 93 -4.32 -4.25 7.49
N LEU A 94 -5.59 -4.60 7.73
CA LEU A 94 -6.70 -4.12 6.89
C LEU A 94 -6.86 -2.60 6.97
N SER A 95 -6.80 -2.01 8.17
CA SER A 95 -6.88 -0.56 8.37
C SER A 95 -5.76 0.19 7.64
N LEU A 96 -4.51 -0.27 7.79
CA LEU A 96 -3.36 0.33 7.11
C LEU A 96 -3.45 0.21 5.59
N THR A 97 -3.89 -0.95 5.08
CA THR A 97 -4.12 -1.17 3.65
C THR A 97 -5.20 -0.23 3.11
N ALA A 98 -6.33 -0.12 3.82
CA ALA A 98 -7.46 0.71 3.41
C ALA A 98 -7.11 2.21 3.38
N TRP A 99 -6.33 2.68 4.37
CA TRP A 99 -5.83 4.06 4.37
C TRP A 99 -4.92 4.33 3.16
N ALA A 100 -3.96 3.43 2.91
CA ALA A 100 -3.03 3.57 1.79
C ALA A 100 -3.76 3.53 0.44
N ASP A 101 -4.69 2.60 0.27
CA ASP A 101 -5.51 2.48 -0.94
C ASP A 101 -6.39 3.72 -1.14
N GLY A 102 -6.99 4.26 -0.06
CA GLY A 102 -7.79 5.49 -0.11
C GLY A 102 -6.97 6.70 -0.54
N LEU A 103 -5.77 6.86 0.02
CA LEU A 103 -4.82 7.92 -0.36
C LEU A 103 -4.37 7.77 -1.82
N MET A 104 -4.00 6.56 -2.22
CA MET A 104 -3.59 6.27 -3.60
C MET A 104 -4.73 6.52 -4.59
N PHE A 105 -5.95 6.09 -4.25
CA PHE A 105 -7.11 6.27 -5.11
C PHE A 105 -7.45 7.76 -5.26
N SER A 106 -7.55 8.52 -4.17
CA SER A 106 -7.93 9.93 -4.20
C SER A 106 -6.99 10.77 -5.08
N CYS A 107 -5.68 10.51 -4.99
CA CYS A 107 -4.67 11.20 -5.77
C CYS A 107 -4.55 10.69 -7.21
N VAL A 108 -4.67 9.37 -7.46
CA VAL A 108 -4.39 8.77 -8.78
C VAL A 108 -5.60 8.73 -9.70
N ALA A 109 -6.77 8.43 -9.16
CA ALA A 109 -8.01 8.22 -9.92
C ALA A 109 -9.19 9.10 -9.45
N GLY A 110 -9.11 9.68 -8.25
CA GLY A 110 -10.18 10.43 -7.60
C GLY A 110 -10.18 11.95 -7.86
N SER A 111 -11.04 12.64 -7.11
CA SER A 111 -11.36 14.06 -7.29
C SER A 111 -10.28 15.04 -6.80
N SER A 112 -9.25 14.58 -6.09
CA SER A 112 -8.20 15.43 -5.53
C SER A 112 -7.21 15.95 -6.59
N GLY A 113 -7.37 15.57 -7.86
CA GLY A 113 -6.56 16.10 -8.96
C GLY A 113 -5.07 15.74 -8.83
N ALA A 114 -4.21 16.50 -9.50
CA ALA A 114 -2.76 16.29 -9.54
C ALA A 114 -2.03 16.70 -8.25
N ASP A 115 -2.74 17.16 -7.22
CA ASP A 115 -2.18 17.60 -5.94
C ASP A 115 -1.73 16.38 -5.13
N THR A 116 -0.53 15.92 -5.45
CA THR A 116 0.12 14.81 -4.78
C THR A 116 0.70 15.33 -3.46
N PRO A 117 0.33 14.75 -2.30
CA PRO A 117 0.88 15.17 -1.03
C PRO A 117 2.39 14.98 -1.02
N SER A 118 3.07 15.90 -0.36
CA SER A 118 4.49 15.79 -0.06
C SER A 118 4.78 14.56 0.80
N LEU A 119 6.03 14.09 0.75
CA LEU A 119 6.48 12.99 1.60
C LEU A 119 6.26 13.27 3.10
N GLU A 120 6.36 14.53 3.53
CA GLU A 120 6.14 14.92 4.92
C GLU A 120 4.66 14.78 5.32
N GLU A 121 3.73 15.18 4.46
CA GLU A 121 2.29 15.01 4.69
C GLU A 121 1.91 13.53 4.73
N VAL A 122 2.44 12.72 3.82
CA VAL A 122 2.23 11.25 3.84
C VAL A 122 2.76 10.64 5.13
N ARG A 123 3.95 11.07 5.57
CA ARG A 123 4.56 10.60 6.82
C ARG A 123 3.75 11.01 8.05
N ALA A 124 3.25 12.24 8.10
CA ALA A 124 2.41 12.73 9.19
C ALA A 124 1.11 11.91 9.29
N GLY A 125 0.39 11.75 8.18
CA GLY A 125 -0.84 10.95 8.16
C GLY A 125 -0.63 9.49 8.54
N LEU A 126 0.50 8.89 8.16
CA LEU A 126 0.85 7.53 8.57
C LEU A 126 1.12 7.43 10.08
N ARG A 127 1.79 8.42 10.68
CA ARG A 127 2.02 8.46 12.15
C ARG A 127 0.70 8.56 12.90
N GLU A 128 -0.15 9.50 12.51
CA GLU A 128 -1.48 9.70 13.13
C GLU A 128 -2.32 8.41 13.07
N LEU A 129 -2.30 7.73 11.92
CA LEU A 129 -2.97 6.44 11.75
C LEU A 129 -2.41 5.38 12.70
N LEU A 130 -1.09 5.22 12.76
CA LEU A 130 -0.45 4.19 13.58
C LEU A 130 -0.61 4.45 15.07
N GLU A 131 -0.50 5.70 15.51
CA GLU A 131 -0.77 6.11 16.90
C GLU A 131 -2.22 5.82 17.27
N GLY A 132 -3.17 6.18 16.41
CA GLY A 132 -4.60 5.90 16.63
C GLY A 132 -4.92 4.39 16.64
N MET A 133 -4.23 3.59 15.84
CA MET A 133 -4.44 2.13 15.75
C MET A 133 -3.82 1.37 16.92
N LEU A 134 -2.59 1.70 17.31
CA LEU A 134 -1.83 0.94 18.30
C LEU A 134 -2.13 1.34 19.74
N GLY A 135 -2.88 2.44 19.94
CA GLY A 135 -3.11 3.04 21.24
C GLY A 135 -1.91 3.90 21.62
N GLY A 136 -2.13 5.21 21.70
CA GLY A 136 -1.17 6.15 22.27
C GLY A 136 -0.91 5.91 23.76
#